data_AF-K3ZD28-F1
#
_entry.id   AF-K3ZD28-F1
#
_cell.length_a   1.000
_cell.length_b   1.000
_cell.length_c   1.000
_cell.angle_alpha   90.00
_cell.angle_beta   90.00
_cell.angle_gamma   90.00
#
_symmetry.space_group_name_H-M   'P 1'
#
loop_
_entity.id
_entity.type
_entity.pdbx_description
1 polymer ?
#
loop_
_entity_poly.entity_id
_entity_poly.type
_entity_poly.pdbx_seq_one_letter_code
_entity_poly.pdbx_strand_id
1 'polypeptide(L)'
;MMQLPQHHKPSKPSAPSCCSSWIRRSPPSSPPHKKPGGGGRSRYACRLVPLLVLTIYSVVTVLRIPSSSLVVTTADSRVERREDLEALKTHLPSNQNSLEAREETRSVASLPCSAFINGEAGYGEEGVMCCDRSHYRSDVCYLRGDVRTDPSTSSVLLYNAPRGSSPEKVRPYTRKFEDSIMSTIDEVTILPVAGAYNASASAGDGGTLRRRCDVRHPRGVPAVVFSTGGYTGNVYHEFSDGLIPLFITAQRFAGEVVFVVLEYHYWWLGRYGAVLERLTNYKIVDFRYDRRVHCFDEMIVGLRIHGELVVDPKLMPN
;
A
#
# COMPACT_ATOMS: atom_id res chain seq x y z
N MET A 1 -30.43 7.39 71.14
CA MET A 1 -29.20 6.91 70.47
C MET A 1 -29.14 7.57 69.10
N MET A 2 -28.26 8.57 68.95
CA MET A 2 -27.94 9.21 67.68
C MET A 2 -27.02 8.28 66.88
N GLN A 3 -27.35 8.00 65.62
CA GLN A 3 -26.56 7.14 64.75
C GLN A 3 -25.96 8.01 63.64
N LEU A 4 -24.63 8.07 63.60
CA LEU A 4 -23.80 8.79 62.64
C LEU A 4 -24.05 8.30 61.20
N PRO A 5 -23.98 9.15 60.16
CA PRO A 5 -24.05 8.71 58.78
C PRO A 5 -22.69 8.16 58.31
N GLN A 6 -22.71 6.98 57.67
CA GLN A 6 -21.55 6.41 56.98
C GLN A 6 -21.31 7.16 55.65
N HIS A 7 -20.07 7.64 55.48
CA HIS A 7 -19.58 8.22 54.23
C HIS A 7 -19.47 7.16 53.12
N HIS A 8 -20.31 7.27 52.08
CA HIS A 8 -20.05 6.60 50.80
C HIS A 8 -18.97 7.36 50.02
N LYS A 9 -17.82 6.72 49.80
CA LYS A 9 -16.83 7.16 48.80
C LYS A 9 -17.39 6.90 47.39
N PRO A 10 -17.34 7.85 46.45
CA PRO A 10 -17.69 7.57 45.06
C PRO A 10 -16.58 6.73 44.41
N SER A 11 -16.99 5.63 43.79
CA SER A 11 -16.14 4.80 42.91
C SER A 11 -15.64 5.64 41.73
N LYS A 12 -14.31 5.69 41.55
CA LYS A 12 -13.67 6.28 40.37
C LYS A 12 -14.18 5.60 39.09
N PRO A 13 -14.49 6.32 38.02
CA PRO A 13 -14.79 5.70 36.73
C PRO A 13 -13.50 5.10 36.15
N SER A 14 -13.55 3.79 35.88
CA SER A 14 -12.55 3.07 35.11
C SER A 14 -12.51 3.62 33.68
N ALA A 15 -11.37 4.17 33.27
CA ALA A 15 -11.11 4.50 31.86
C ALA A 15 -11.16 3.23 31.00
N PRO A 16 -11.76 3.26 29.79
CA PRO A 16 -11.73 2.12 28.90
C PRO A 16 -10.35 2.05 28.25
N SER A 17 -9.49 1.20 28.82
CA SER A 17 -8.37 0.62 28.11
C SER A 17 -8.88 -0.46 27.17
N CYS A 18 -8.28 -0.52 25.97
CA CYS A 18 -8.17 -1.71 25.11
C CYS A 18 -9.16 -1.84 23.93
N CYS A 19 -8.69 -1.41 22.75
CA CYS A 19 -9.10 -1.97 21.44
C CYS A 19 -7.92 -2.21 20.48
N SER A 20 -6.67 -1.98 20.91
CA SER A 20 -5.50 -2.01 20.02
C SER A 20 -4.98 -3.42 19.70
N SER A 21 -5.32 -4.43 20.52
CA SER A 21 -4.67 -5.76 20.46
C SER A 21 -5.17 -6.66 19.32
N TRP A 22 -6.37 -6.43 18.78
CA TRP A 22 -6.98 -7.35 17.81
C TRP A 22 -6.61 -7.05 16.35
N ILE A 23 -6.15 -5.82 16.10
CA ILE A 23 -5.90 -5.27 14.77
C ILE A 23 -4.41 -5.38 14.41
N ARG A 24 -3.53 -5.00 15.34
CA ARG A 24 -2.09 -5.16 15.19
C ARG A 24 -1.72 -6.63 15.39
N ARG A 25 -0.87 -7.15 14.51
CA ARG A 25 -0.36 -8.51 14.65
C ARG A 25 0.56 -8.60 15.87
N SER A 26 0.55 -9.77 16.50
CA SER A 26 1.55 -10.07 17.51
C SER A 26 2.93 -10.12 16.86
N PRO A 27 4.00 -9.65 17.54
CA PRO A 27 5.35 -9.80 17.03
C PRO A 27 5.65 -11.28 16.73
N PRO A 28 6.38 -11.60 15.65
CA PRO A 28 6.79 -12.97 15.40
C PRO A 28 7.55 -13.51 16.62
N SER A 29 7.24 -14.73 17.04
CA SER A 29 7.95 -15.39 18.13
C SER A 29 9.44 -15.46 17.81
N SER A 30 10.31 -15.13 18.78
CA SER A 30 11.76 -15.24 18.63
C SER A 30 12.13 -16.65 18.12
N PRO A 31 13.02 -16.78 17.12
CA PRO A 31 13.44 -18.09 16.66
C PRO A 31 14.02 -18.88 17.83
N PRO A 32 13.68 -20.18 17.98
CA PRO A 32 14.16 -20.95 19.10
C PRO A 32 15.69 -21.01 19.06
N HIS A 33 16.33 -20.62 20.16
CA HIS A 33 17.75 -20.87 20.39
C HIS A 33 17.99 -22.39 20.41
N LYS A 34 18.35 -22.97 19.26
CA LYS A 34 18.82 -24.35 19.19
C LYS A 34 20.21 -24.41 19.84
N LYS A 35 20.29 -25.01 21.02
CA LYS A 35 21.55 -25.56 21.54
C LYS A 35 22.07 -26.62 20.55
N PRO A 36 23.38 -26.69 20.26
CA PRO A 36 23.94 -27.75 19.44
C PRO A 36 23.95 -29.04 20.26
N GLY A 37 22.87 -29.81 20.20
CA GLY A 37 22.79 -31.17 20.74
C GLY A 37 23.04 -32.17 19.62
N GLY A 38 24.16 -32.88 19.71
CA GLY A 38 24.55 -33.94 18.77
C GLY A 38 23.63 -35.16 18.83
N GLY A 39 23.62 -35.93 17.74
CA GLY A 39 23.04 -37.27 17.69
C GLY A 39 21.86 -37.40 16.73
N GLY A 40 22.11 -37.85 15.50
CA GLY A 40 21.04 -38.19 14.56
C GLY A 40 21.49 -38.49 13.13
N ARG A 41 22.54 -39.29 12.97
CA ARG A 41 23.16 -39.67 11.67
C ARG A 41 22.22 -40.43 10.70
N SER A 42 20.96 -40.66 11.07
CA SER A 42 20.00 -41.48 10.30
C SER A 42 18.93 -40.69 9.55
N ARG A 43 18.87 -39.34 9.66
CA ARG A 43 17.85 -38.51 8.97
C ARG A 43 18.35 -37.77 7.72
N TYR A 44 19.65 -37.80 7.44
CA TYR A 44 20.25 -37.12 6.27
C TYR A 44 20.16 -37.94 4.98
N ALA A 45 20.21 -39.27 5.08
CA ALA A 45 20.13 -40.15 3.91
C ALA A 45 18.76 -40.05 3.20
N CYS A 46 17.67 -39.87 3.97
CA CYS A 46 16.31 -39.84 3.41
C CYS A 46 15.92 -38.52 2.72
N ARG A 47 16.74 -37.45 2.87
CA ARG A 47 16.51 -36.15 2.20
C ARG A 47 17.43 -35.91 1.00
N LEU A 48 18.54 -36.64 0.90
CA LEU A 48 19.44 -36.53 -0.25
C LEU A 48 18.84 -37.13 -1.52
N VAL A 49 18.08 -38.22 -1.41
CA VAL A 49 17.46 -38.90 -2.55
C VAL A 49 16.51 -37.99 -3.35
N PRO A 50 15.52 -37.29 -2.74
CA PRO A 50 14.64 -36.40 -3.50
C PRO A 50 15.37 -35.18 -4.08
N LEU A 51 16.41 -34.67 -3.40
CA LEU A 51 17.25 -33.59 -3.93
C LEU A 51 18.05 -34.06 -5.16
N LEU A 52 18.62 -35.26 -5.11
CA LEU A 52 19.34 -35.85 -6.24
C LEU A 52 18.41 -36.06 -7.44
N VAL A 53 17.19 -36.56 -7.20
CA VAL A 53 16.18 -36.73 -8.26
C VAL A 53 15.77 -35.40 -8.86
N LEU A 54 15.56 -34.35 -8.05
CA LEU A 54 15.24 -33.00 -8.55
C LEU A 54 16.40 -32.39 -9.35
N THR A 55 17.65 -32.59 -8.90
CA THR A 55 18.83 -32.11 -9.63
C THR A 55 19.05 -32.87 -10.94
N ILE A 56 18.79 -34.18 -10.96
CA ILE A 56 18.88 -34.97 -12.20
C ILE A 56 17.75 -34.55 -13.14
N TYR A 57 16.53 -34.35 -12.63
CA TYR A 57 15.40 -33.90 -13.44
C TYR A 57 15.65 -32.54 -14.09
N SER A 58 16.19 -31.57 -13.34
CA SER A 58 16.53 -30.24 -13.88
C SER A 58 17.67 -30.29 -14.90
N VAL A 59 18.71 -31.09 -14.65
CA VAL A 59 19.81 -31.27 -15.62
C VAL A 59 19.31 -31.95 -16.89
N VAL A 60 18.44 -32.96 -16.78
CA VAL A 60 17.85 -33.66 -17.95
C VAL A 60 16.88 -32.77 -18.72
N THR A 61 16.13 -31.87 -18.07
CA THR A 61 15.28 -30.89 -18.77
C THR A 61 16.10 -29.85 -19.52
N VAL A 62 17.22 -29.39 -18.96
CA VAL A 62 18.14 -28.46 -19.64
C VAL A 62 18.86 -29.14 -20.81
N LEU A 63 19.25 -30.42 -20.68
CA LEU A 63 19.91 -31.18 -21.74
C LEU A 63 18.96 -31.71 -22.83
N ARG A 64 17.63 -31.63 -22.62
CA ARG A 64 16.61 -31.97 -23.63
C ARG A 64 16.12 -30.77 -24.43
N ILE A 65 16.64 -29.57 -24.18
CA ILE A 65 16.42 -28.44 -25.09
C ILE A 65 17.25 -28.71 -26.35
N PRO A 66 16.63 -28.90 -27.52
CA PRO A 66 17.39 -29.02 -28.76
C PRO A 66 18.19 -27.74 -28.96
N SER A 67 19.50 -27.85 -29.19
CA SER A 67 20.41 -26.75 -29.51
C SER A 67 20.11 -26.15 -30.88
N SER A 68 18.92 -25.61 -31.09
CA SER A 68 18.52 -24.97 -32.33
C SER A 68 17.55 -23.83 -32.03
N SER A 69 18.06 -22.61 -32.18
CA SER A 69 17.38 -21.31 -32.18
C SER A 69 17.50 -20.49 -30.88
N LEU A 70 18.70 -19.95 -30.66
CA LEU A 70 18.84 -18.56 -30.22
C LEU A 70 19.87 -17.89 -31.15
N VAL A 71 19.39 -17.48 -32.32
CA VAL A 71 20.10 -16.51 -33.17
C VAL A 71 19.83 -15.16 -32.54
N VAL A 72 20.80 -14.64 -31.78
CA VAL A 72 20.87 -13.20 -31.47
C VAL A 72 21.55 -12.56 -32.67
N THR A 73 20.79 -11.88 -33.51
CA THR A 73 21.36 -10.98 -34.50
C THR A 73 21.97 -9.79 -33.77
N THR A 74 23.29 -9.80 -33.56
CA THR A 74 24.04 -8.58 -33.24
C THR A 74 24.13 -7.75 -34.52
N ALA A 75 23.27 -6.74 -34.64
CA ALA A 75 23.48 -5.69 -35.62
C ALA A 75 24.66 -4.83 -35.18
N ASP A 76 25.66 -4.81 -36.06
CA ASP A 76 26.87 -3.99 -36.04
C ASP A 76 26.49 -2.50 -36.06
N SER A 77 27.12 -1.72 -35.18
CA SER A 77 27.23 -0.26 -35.31
C SER A 77 28.53 0.15 -34.64
N ARG A 78 29.55 0.10 -35.49
CA ARG A 78 30.95 0.44 -35.27
C ARG A 78 31.12 1.82 -34.61
N VAL A 79 31.94 1.83 -33.55
CA VAL A 79 32.49 3.02 -32.88
C VAL A 79 33.42 3.77 -33.83
N GLU A 80 33.23 5.09 -33.96
CA GLU A 80 34.29 5.98 -34.39
C GLU A 80 34.59 6.98 -33.27
N ARG A 81 35.81 6.88 -32.75
CA ARG A 81 36.41 7.71 -31.72
C ARG A 81 36.95 8.96 -32.38
N ARG A 82 36.56 10.15 -31.91
CA ARG A 82 37.34 11.36 -32.13
C ARG A 82 37.33 12.21 -30.85
N GLU A 83 38.53 12.41 -30.34
CA GLU A 83 38.88 13.39 -29.33
C GLU A 83 38.58 14.79 -29.91
N ASP A 84 38.11 15.71 -29.07
CA ASP A 84 38.62 17.09 -29.05
C ASP A 84 38.17 17.78 -27.76
N LEU A 85 39.18 18.23 -27.04
CA LEU A 85 39.19 19.01 -25.83
C LEU A 85 39.06 20.51 -26.22
N GLU A 86 38.48 21.30 -25.32
CA GLU A 86 38.55 22.78 -25.27
C GLU A 86 37.91 23.59 -26.42
N ALA A 87 36.80 24.27 -26.12
CA ALA A 87 36.71 25.73 -26.16
C ALA A 87 35.24 26.19 -26.15
N LEU A 88 34.72 26.61 -24.99
CA LEU A 88 33.97 27.86 -24.92
C LEU A 88 33.88 28.35 -23.46
N LYS A 89 34.96 29.02 -23.03
CA LYS A 89 34.95 29.91 -21.88
C LYS A 89 35.05 31.34 -22.40
N THR A 90 33.97 32.09 -22.30
CA THR A 90 33.95 33.57 -22.32
C THR A 90 32.88 33.97 -21.27
N HIS A 91 33.25 34.41 -20.05
CA HIS A 91 33.60 35.79 -19.65
C HIS A 91 32.53 36.80 -20.12
N LEU A 92 31.74 37.56 -19.34
CA LEU A 92 31.84 38.25 -18.02
C LEU A 92 30.40 38.75 -17.62
N PRO A 93 30.15 39.62 -16.59
CA PRO A 93 30.33 39.47 -15.14
C PRO A 93 29.08 39.85 -14.28
N SER A 94 29.15 39.53 -12.97
CA SER A 94 28.55 40.19 -11.78
C SER A 94 27.22 40.98 -11.88
N ASN A 95 26.22 40.57 -11.10
CA ASN A 95 25.87 41.34 -9.90
C ASN A 95 24.91 40.59 -8.96
N GLN A 96 25.15 40.84 -7.67
CA GLN A 96 24.40 40.40 -6.51
C GLN A 96 22.90 40.66 -6.67
N ASN A 97 22.08 39.68 -6.32
CA ASN A 97 20.79 39.91 -5.69
C ASN A 97 20.59 38.81 -4.65
N SER A 98 21.02 39.12 -3.43
CA SER A 98 20.40 38.61 -2.22
C SER A 98 18.94 39.08 -2.21
N LEU A 99 18.05 38.24 -2.71
CA LEU A 99 16.61 38.40 -2.50
C LEU A 99 16.18 37.30 -1.56
N GLU A 100 15.71 37.77 -0.40
CA GLU A 100 15.23 37.02 0.74
C GLU A 100 14.41 35.81 0.29
N ALA A 101 14.81 34.64 0.78
CA ALA A 101 13.94 33.48 0.82
C ALA A 101 12.76 33.84 1.74
N ARG A 102 11.76 34.49 1.17
CA ARG A 102 10.43 34.55 1.72
C ARG A 102 9.94 33.11 1.64
N GLU A 103 9.98 32.43 2.78
CA GLU A 103 9.27 31.19 3.03
C GLU A 103 7.78 31.50 2.85
N GLU A 104 7.37 31.58 1.59
CA GLU A 104 5.97 31.53 1.22
C GLU A 104 5.55 30.12 1.58
N THR A 105 4.95 29.97 2.76
CA THR A 105 4.20 28.79 3.16
C THR A 105 3.26 28.46 2.02
N ARG A 106 3.72 27.60 1.11
CA ARG A 106 2.93 27.05 0.02
C ARG A 106 1.75 26.41 0.72
N SER A 107 0.58 27.04 0.62
CA SER A 107 -0.63 26.53 1.27
C SER A 107 -0.77 25.07 0.87
N VAL A 108 -0.96 24.17 1.83
CA VAL A 108 -1.02 22.72 1.60
C VAL A 108 -2.03 22.37 0.50
N ALA A 109 -3.10 23.17 0.36
CA ALA A 109 -4.08 23.16 -0.72
C ALA A 109 -3.55 23.36 -2.16
N SER A 110 -2.29 23.77 -2.34
CA SER A 110 -1.66 24.03 -3.66
C SER A 110 -0.61 22.99 -4.07
N LEU A 111 -0.45 21.93 -3.27
CA LEU A 111 0.46 20.84 -3.58
C LEU A 111 -0.16 19.90 -4.65
N PRO A 112 0.64 19.35 -5.57
CA PRO A 112 0.15 18.35 -6.51
C PRO A 112 -0.25 17.07 -5.76
N CYS A 113 -1.18 16.29 -6.32
CA CYS A 113 -1.64 15.05 -5.68
C CYS A 113 -0.49 14.08 -5.37
N SER A 114 0.54 14.04 -6.23
CA SER A 114 1.75 13.25 -6.01
C SER A 114 2.47 13.59 -4.70
N ALA A 115 2.48 14.85 -4.25
CA ALA A 115 3.10 15.23 -2.98
C ALA A 115 2.36 14.62 -1.77
N PHE A 116 1.03 14.49 -1.85
CA PHE A 116 0.24 13.81 -0.83
C PHE A 116 0.50 12.30 -0.83
N ILE A 117 0.49 11.68 -2.01
CA ILE A 117 0.76 10.25 -2.21
C ILE A 117 2.17 9.88 -1.72
N ASN A 118 3.16 10.73 -1.97
CA ASN A 118 4.55 10.55 -1.54
C ASN A 118 4.76 10.84 -0.05
N GLY A 119 3.82 11.50 0.63
CA GLY A 119 3.98 11.89 2.03
C GLY A 119 4.80 13.16 2.25
N GLU A 120 5.01 13.95 1.21
CA GLU A 120 5.71 15.24 1.27
C GLU A 120 4.78 16.34 1.79
N ALA A 121 3.46 16.16 1.61
CA ALA A 121 2.47 17.08 2.13
C ALA A 121 2.31 16.93 3.65
N GLY A 122 2.58 18.00 4.40
CA GLY A 122 2.43 18.04 5.85
C GLY A 122 1.04 17.65 6.36
N TYR A 123 0.97 17.31 7.64
CA TYR A 123 -0.26 16.96 8.35
C TYR A 123 -0.98 18.26 8.78
N GLY A 124 -2.03 18.66 8.06
CA GLY A 124 -2.74 19.92 8.38
C GLY A 124 -4.12 20.08 7.76
N GLU A 125 -4.34 19.56 6.55
CA GLU A 125 -5.65 19.64 5.88
C GLU A 125 -6.42 18.32 6.02
N GLU A 126 -7.62 18.35 6.62
CA GLU A 126 -8.58 17.23 6.60
C GLU A 126 -9.54 17.39 5.42
N GLY A 127 -10.11 16.28 4.93
CA GLY A 127 -10.98 16.28 3.76
C GLY A 127 -10.18 16.40 2.46
N VAL A 128 -8.99 15.83 2.36
CA VAL A 128 -8.26 15.81 1.08
C VAL A 128 -8.77 14.64 0.24
N MET A 129 -9.11 14.91 -1.02
CA MET A 129 -9.36 13.88 -2.03
C MET A 129 -8.73 14.31 -3.33
N CYS A 130 -7.77 13.53 -3.82
CA CYS A 130 -7.17 13.75 -5.13
C CYS A 130 -6.79 12.42 -5.77
N CYS A 131 -6.71 12.40 -7.10
CA CYS A 131 -6.29 11.23 -7.87
C CYS A 131 -5.19 11.61 -8.85
N ASP A 132 -4.07 10.90 -8.78
CA ASP A 132 -3.01 10.95 -9.77
C ASP A 132 -3.27 9.85 -10.82
N ARG A 133 -3.58 10.31 -12.04
CA ARG A 133 -3.80 9.47 -13.23
C ARG A 133 -2.70 9.66 -14.28
N SER A 134 -1.61 10.33 -13.94
CA SER A 134 -0.54 10.67 -14.88
C SER A 134 0.27 9.45 -15.32
N HIS A 135 0.36 8.43 -14.48
CA HIS A 135 1.11 7.22 -14.80
C HIS A 135 0.33 6.33 -15.79
N TYR A 136 1.02 5.85 -16.84
CA TYR A 136 0.37 5.05 -17.90
C TYR A 136 -0.11 3.67 -17.42
N ARG A 137 0.44 3.16 -16.31
CA ARG A 137 0.11 1.85 -15.75
C ARG A 137 -0.85 1.86 -14.56
N SER A 138 -1.08 2.99 -13.91
CA SER A 138 -1.78 3.00 -12.62
C SER A 138 -2.49 4.31 -12.37
N ASP A 139 -3.66 4.23 -11.77
CA ASP A 139 -4.34 5.36 -11.13
C ASP A 139 -4.21 5.20 -9.62
N VAL A 140 -3.86 6.27 -8.92
CA VAL A 140 -3.70 6.28 -7.46
C VAL A 140 -4.45 7.46 -6.87
N CYS A 141 -5.40 7.20 -5.97
CA CYS A 141 -6.11 8.24 -5.24
C CYS A 141 -5.65 8.29 -3.79
N TYR A 142 -5.56 9.51 -3.27
CA TYR A 142 -5.21 9.82 -1.91
C TYR A 142 -6.39 10.45 -1.19
N LEU A 143 -6.67 9.95 0.01
CA LEU A 143 -7.74 10.41 0.88
C LEU A 143 -7.18 10.73 2.26
N ARG A 144 -7.58 11.86 2.83
CA ARG A 144 -7.23 12.25 4.20
C ARG A 144 -8.42 12.87 4.91
N GLY A 145 -8.64 12.50 6.16
CA GLY A 145 -9.82 12.89 6.94
C GLY A 145 -10.55 11.65 7.46
N ASP A 146 -11.85 11.73 7.68
CA ASP A 146 -12.62 10.57 8.15
C ASP A 146 -12.98 9.66 6.97
N VAL A 147 -12.09 8.69 6.68
CA VAL A 147 -12.21 7.74 5.57
C VAL A 147 -12.76 6.41 6.09
N ARG A 148 -13.84 5.91 5.48
CA ARG A 148 -14.51 4.66 5.91
C ARG A 148 -14.71 3.70 4.76
N THR A 149 -14.41 2.42 4.97
CA THR A 149 -14.73 1.38 3.99
C THR A 149 -16.22 1.05 3.98
N ASP A 150 -16.75 0.69 2.83
CA ASP A 150 -18.06 0.08 2.67
C ASP A 150 -17.93 -1.20 1.84
N PRO A 151 -17.74 -2.35 2.52
CA PRO A 151 -17.55 -3.64 1.87
C PRO A 151 -18.81 -4.16 1.17
N SER A 152 -19.99 -3.54 1.39
CA SER A 152 -21.23 -3.96 0.71
C SER A 152 -21.28 -3.53 -0.75
N THR A 153 -20.57 -2.47 -1.09
CA THR A 153 -20.56 -1.82 -2.41
C THR A 153 -19.15 -1.63 -2.97
N SER A 154 -18.13 -2.23 -2.35
CA SER A 154 -16.71 -2.02 -2.68
C SER A 154 -16.36 -0.53 -2.78
N SER A 155 -16.88 0.29 -1.87
CA SER A 155 -16.69 1.74 -1.90
C SER A 155 -15.96 2.24 -0.67
N VAL A 156 -15.41 3.44 -0.80
CA VAL A 156 -14.75 4.18 0.27
C VAL A 156 -15.44 5.51 0.41
N LEU A 157 -15.83 5.89 1.62
CA LEU A 157 -16.49 7.15 1.90
C LEU A 157 -15.50 8.11 2.56
N LEU A 158 -15.37 9.32 2.02
CA LEU A 158 -14.66 10.42 2.66
C LEU A 158 -15.67 11.39 3.26
N TYR A 159 -15.75 11.44 4.59
CA TYR A 159 -16.63 12.37 5.28
C TYR A 159 -15.99 13.75 5.39
N ASN A 160 -16.84 14.78 5.37
CA ASN A 160 -16.43 16.18 5.35
C ASN A 160 -15.54 16.50 4.15
N ALA A 161 -15.80 15.86 3.02
CA ALA A 161 -15.10 16.14 1.77
C ALA A 161 -15.31 17.60 1.32
N PRO A 162 -14.38 18.18 0.54
CA PRO A 162 -14.48 19.54 0.04
C PRO A 162 -15.76 19.76 -0.77
N ARG A 163 -16.29 20.97 -0.72
CA ARG A 163 -17.46 21.31 -1.53
C ARG A 163 -17.12 21.18 -3.01
N GLY A 164 -17.99 20.51 -3.77
CA GLY A 164 -17.80 20.28 -5.20
C GLY A 164 -17.00 19.02 -5.54
N SER A 165 -16.54 18.24 -4.55
CA SER A 165 -15.95 16.93 -4.80
C SER A 165 -16.94 15.98 -5.47
N SER A 166 -16.51 15.36 -6.58
CA SER A 166 -17.27 14.34 -7.30
C SER A 166 -16.81 12.93 -6.93
N PRO A 167 -17.68 11.91 -7.06
CA PRO A 167 -17.25 10.51 -6.95
C PRO A 167 -16.11 10.18 -7.91
N GLU A 168 -15.16 9.37 -7.43
CA GLU A 168 -14.03 8.86 -8.21
C GLU A 168 -14.12 7.34 -8.32
N LYS A 169 -13.62 6.79 -9.43
CA LYS A 169 -13.61 5.35 -9.71
C LYS A 169 -12.21 4.90 -10.08
N VAL A 170 -11.75 3.85 -9.42
CA VAL A 170 -10.40 3.31 -9.59
C VAL A 170 -10.46 1.79 -9.59
N ARG A 171 -9.75 1.17 -10.53
CA ARG A 171 -9.43 -0.25 -10.48
C ARG A 171 -7.98 -0.38 -10.00
N PRO A 172 -7.74 -0.76 -8.73
CA PRO A 172 -6.45 -0.55 -8.09
C PRO A 172 -5.46 -1.68 -8.43
N TYR A 173 -5.06 -1.74 -9.70
CA TYR A 173 -4.14 -2.72 -10.30
C TYR A 173 -3.23 -2.04 -11.34
N THR A 174 -1.95 -2.41 -11.42
CA THR A 174 -0.94 -1.64 -12.18
C THR A 174 -0.80 -2.04 -13.65
N ARG A 175 -1.95 -2.24 -14.31
CA ARG A 175 -2.08 -2.59 -15.73
C ARG A 175 -3.08 -1.69 -16.46
N LYS A 176 -3.24 -0.43 -16.03
CA LYS A 176 -4.20 0.56 -16.56
C LYS A 176 -4.30 0.60 -18.09
N PHE A 177 -3.19 0.40 -18.79
CA PHE A 177 -3.12 0.43 -20.26
C PHE A 177 -3.77 -0.78 -20.96
N GLU A 178 -4.09 -1.85 -20.23
CA GLU A 178 -4.55 -3.13 -20.77
C GLU A 178 -6.04 -3.37 -20.42
N ASP A 179 -6.94 -2.80 -21.23
CA ASP A 179 -8.39 -2.79 -20.98
C ASP A 179 -9.00 -4.17 -20.70
N SER A 180 -8.52 -5.21 -21.39
CA SER A 180 -9.03 -6.59 -21.27
C SER A 180 -8.88 -7.11 -19.83
N ILE A 181 -7.71 -6.95 -19.24
CA ILE A 181 -7.42 -7.37 -17.87
C ILE A 181 -8.03 -6.39 -16.88
N MET A 182 -7.94 -5.09 -17.15
CA MET A 182 -8.55 -4.10 -16.27
C MET A 182 -10.06 -4.31 -16.14
N SER A 183 -10.75 -4.83 -17.17
CA SER A 183 -12.18 -5.15 -17.09
C SER A 183 -12.53 -6.22 -16.06
N THR A 184 -11.58 -7.09 -15.69
CA THR A 184 -11.79 -8.15 -14.68
C THR A 184 -11.49 -7.70 -13.26
N ILE A 185 -10.74 -6.60 -13.09
CA ILE A 185 -10.34 -6.08 -11.76
C ILE A 185 -11.52 -5.39 -11.08
N ASP A 186 -11.85 -5.75 -9.85
CA ASP A 186 -12.92 -5.08 -9.11
C ASP A 186 -12.69 -3.56 -8.99
N GLU A 187 -13.73 -2.76 -9.26
CA GLU A 187 -13.68 -1.29 -9.19
C GLU A 187 -14.01 -0.81 -7.78
N VAL A 188 -13.18 0.09 -7.25
CA VAL A 188 -13.43 0.83 -6.03
C VAL A 188 -14.05 2.17 -6.37
N THR A 189 -15.21 2.47 -5.78
CA THR A 189 -15.83 3.80 -5.88
C THR A 189 -15.51 4.62 -4.63
N ILE A 190 -14.92 5.80 -4.81
CA ILE A 190 -14.66 6.77 -3.74
C ILE A 190 -15.82 7.78 -3.74
N LEU A 191 -16.52 7.88 -2.61
CA LEU A 191 -17.70 8.70 -2.43
C LEU A 191 -17.41 9.86 -1.45
N PRO A 192 -17.34 11.10 -1.93
CA PRO A 192 -17.30 12.26 -1.04
C PRO A 192 -18.65 12.45 -0.34
N VAL A 193 -18.65 12.58 0.99
CA VAL A 193 -19.83 12.83 1.81
C VAL A 193 -19.73 14.24 2.39
N ALA A 194 -20.65 15.12 1.98
CA ALA A 194 -20.66 16.51 2.42
C ALA A 194 -20.94 16.63 3.93
N GLY A 195 -20.22 17.57 4.58
CA GLY A 195 -20.34 17.88 6.00
C GLY A 195 -21.61 18.68 6.34
N ALA A 196 -22.78 18.05 6.23
CA ALA A 196 -24.06 18.56 6.75
C ALA A 196 -25.10 17.44 6.88
N TYR A 197 -24.77 16.37 7.60
CA TYR A 197 -25.83 15.57 8.24
C TYR A 197 -25.70 15.80 9.75
N ASN A 198 -26.55 16.66 10.28
CA ASN A 198 -26.74 16.78 11.72
C ASN A 198 -27.05 15.40 12.31
N ALA A 199 -26.61 15.16 13.54
CA ALA A 199 -26.69 13.92 14.29
C ALA A 199 -28.12 13.43 14.64
N SER A 200 -29.11 13.72 13.80
CA SER A 200 -30.55 13.55 14.06
C SER A 200 -31.31 12.88 12.90
N ALA A 201 -30.64 12.14 12.01
CA ALA A 201 -31.35 11.26 11.08
C ALA A 201 -31.72 9.95 11.80
N SER A 202 -32.89 9.98 12.44
CA SER A 202 -33.60 8.85 13.01
C SER A 202 -33.80 7.74 11.97
N ALA A 203 -33.85 6.50 12.44
CA ALA A 203 -33.85 5.24 11.70
C ALA A 203 -35.10 4.96 10.84
N GLY A 204 -35.59 5.92 10.05
CA GLY A 204 -36.90 5.84 9.40
C GLY A 204 -36.98 6.23 7.91
N ASP A 205 -35.90 6.66 7.27
CA ASP A 205 -35.91 6.97 5.83
C ASP A 205 -34.61 6.47 5.18
N GLY A 206 -34.69 5.88 3.99
CA GLY A 206 -33.70 5.02 3.34
C GLY A 206 -32.23 5.39 3.58
N GLY A 207 -31.66 4.82 4.66
CA GLY A 207 -30.33 5.16 5.17
C GLY A 207 -29.22 4.76 4.22
N THR A 208 -28.33 5.69 3.85
CA THR A 208 -27.33 5.33 2.82
C THR A 208 -25.91 5.88 2.97
N LEU A 209 -25.59 6.88 3.82
CA LEU A 209 -24.20 7.40 3.85
C LEU A 209 -23.60 7.71 5.22
N ARG A 210 -24.21 7.33 6.35
CA ARG A 210 -23.58 7.42 7.69
C ARG A 210 -23.24 6.03 8.24
N ARG A 211 -22.25 5.39 7.64
CA ARG A 211 -21.69 4.10 8.08
C ARG A 211 -20.89 4.28 9.38
N ARG A 212 -21.35 3.75 10.52
CA ARG A 212 -20.60 3.79 11.78
C ARG A 212 -19.34 2.93 11.67
N CYS A 213 -18.29 3.28 12.42
CA CYS A 213 -17.06 2.50 12.46
C CYS A 213 -17.25 1.25 13.31
N ASP A 214 -16.99 0.09 12.74
CA ASP A 214 -16.88 -1.17 13.48
C ASP A 214 -15.44 -1.38 13.97
N VAL A 215 -14.46 -0.99 13.15
CA VAL A 215 -13.03 -1.05 13.46
C VAL A 215 -12.41 0.30 13.18
N ARG A 216 -11.84 0.93 14.20
CA ARG A 216 -11.08 2.17 14.05
C ARG A 216 -9.59 1.88 14.19
N HIS A 217 -8.84 2.18 13.15
CA HIS A 217 -7.38 2.01 13.16
C HIS A 217 -6.70 3.19 13.87
N PRO A 218 -5.47 3.00 14.41
CA PRO A 218 -4.75 4.07 15.09
C PRO A 218 -4.51 5.28 14.18
N ARG A 219 -4.43 6.46 14.79
CA ARG A 219 -4.07 7.70 14.07
C ARG A 219 -2.67 7.56 13.47
N GLY A 220 -2.48 8.00 12.22
CA GLY A 220 -1.23 7.90 11.46
C GLY A 220 -0.97 6.54 10.83
N VAL A 221 -1.93 5.60 10.89
CA VAL A 221 -1.84 4.28 10.25
C VAL A 221 -2.77 4.27 9.03
N PRO A 222 -2.26 4.52 7.81
CA PRO A 222 -3.09 4.57 6.62
C PRO A 222 -3.55 3.19 6.17
N ALA A 223 -4.57 3.19 5.32
CA ALA A 223 -4.90 2.04 4.47
C ALA A 223 -4.23 2.16 3.09
N VAL A 224 -3.78 1.03 2.54
CA VAL A 224 -3.47 0.89 1.11
C VAL A 224 -4.43 -0.14 0.51
N VAL A 225 -5.25 0.31 -0.44
CA VAL A 225 -6.28 -0.50 -1.11
C VAL A 225 -5.77 -0.94 -2.47
N PHE A 226 -5.72 -2.26 -2.73
CA PHE A 226 -5.24 -2.82 -3.99
C PHE A 226 -5.91 -4.16 -4.33
N SER A 227 -5.86 -4.56 -5.61
CA SER A 227 -6.37 -5.86 -6.07
C SER A 227 -5.26 -6.90 -6.22
N THR A 228 -5.56 -8.15 -5.88
CA THR A 228 -4.76 -9.35 -6.22
C THR A 228 -5.38 -10.19 -7.34
N GLY A 229 -6.20 -9.55 -8.20
CA GLY A 229 -6.82 -10.14 -9.39
C GLY A 229 -5.92 -10.13 -10.63
N GLY A 230 -6.55 -10.11 -11.81
CA GLY A 230 -5.86 -9.98 -13.09
C GLY A 230 -4.86 -11.12 -13.35
N TYR A 231 -3.57 -10.78 -13.49
CA TYR A 231 -2.50 -11.76 -13.69
C TYR A 231 -1.82 -12.20 -12.38
N THR A 232 -2.17 -11.61 -11.25
CA THR A 232 -1.63 -11.99 -9.93
C THR A 232 -1.93 -13.47 -9.65
N GLY A 233 -0.88 -14.20 -9.22
CA GLY A 233 -0.87 -15.66 -9.15
C GLY A 233 0.13 -16.34 -10.08
N ASN A 234 0.47 -15.67 -11.19
CA ASN A 234 1.71 -15.93 -11.91
C ASN A 234 2.88 -15.21 -11.21
N VAL A 235 4.03 -15.87 -11.05
CA VAL A 235 5.18 -15.30 -10.32
C VAL A 235 5.65 -13.99 -10.93
N TYR A 236 5.77 -13.89 -12.26
CA TYR A 236 6.22 -12.67 -12.92
C TYR A 236 5.30 -11.50 -12.61
N HIS A 237 3.99 -11.69 -12.77
CA HIS A 237 2.98 -10.67 -12.55
C HIS A 237 2.78 -10.35 -11.07
N GLU A 238 2.96 -11.33 -10.19
CA GLU A 238 2.98 -11.06 -8.76
C GLU A 238 4.03 -10.01 -8.41
N PHE A 239 5.25 -10.14 -8.94
CA PHE A 239 6.29 -9.16 -8.67
C PHE A 239 6.07 -7.87 -9.45
N SER A 240 5.78 -7.93 -10.75
CA SER A 240 5.70 -6.74 -11.61
C SER A 240 4.46 -5.89 -11.37
N ASP A 241 3.33 -6.52 -11.07
CA ASP A 241 2.03 -5.85 -10.97
C ASP A 241 1.48 -5.78 -9.51
N GLY A 242 2.04 -6.57 -8.58
CA GLY A 242 1.58 -6.66 -7.19
C GLY A 242 2.61 -6.20 -6.16
N LEU A 243 3.57 -7.06 -5.82
CA LEU A 243 4.48 -6.91 -4.69
C LEU A 243 5.46 -5.73 -4.81
N ILE A 244 6.04 -5.48 -5.98
CA ILE A 244 6.95 -4.33 -6.16
C ILE A 244 6.16 -3.01 -6.07
N PRO A 245 5.03 -2.83 -6.78
CA PRO A 245 4.18 -1.65 -6.59
C PRO A 245 3.68 -1.46 -5.16
N LEU A 246 3.33 -2.57 -4.48
CA LEU A 246 2.95 -2.54 -3.06
C LEU A 246 4.12 -2.06 -2.18
N PHE A 247 5.33 -2.56 -2.40
CA PHE A 247 6.53 -2.11 -1.69
C PHE A 247 6.78 -0.61 -1.90
N ILE A 248 6.75 -0.14 -3.15
CA ILE A 248 6.94 1.28 -3.51
C ILE A 248 5.92 2.17 -2.78
N THR A 249 4.68 1.70 -2.67
CA THR A 249 3.59 2.45 -2.03
C THR A 249 3.68 2.43 -0.50
N ALA A 250 4.07 1.29 0.08
CA ALA A 250 3.91 1.03 1.51
C ALA A 250 5.19 1.18 2.34
N GLN A 251 6.38 1.07 1.75
CA GLN A 251 7.63 0.99 2.50
C GLN A 251 7.84 2.19 3.45
N ARG A 252 7.43 3.39 3.03
CA ARG A 252 7.58 4.64 3.82
C ARG A 252 6.89 4.58 5.18
N PHE A 253 5.91 3.70 5.34
CA PHE A 253 5.18 3.53 6.59
C PHE A 253 5.88 2.60 7.59
N ALA A 254 6.99 1.96 7.21
CA ALA A 254 7.77 1.08 8.09
C ALA A 254 6.93 0.00 8.82
N GLY A 255 5.92 -0.54 8.13
CA GLY A 255 4.97 -1.51 8.69
C GLY A 255 3.73 -0.90 9.32
N GLU A 256 3.68 0.42 9.56
CA GLU A 256 2.52 1.10 10.12
C GLU A 256 1.49 1.46 9.04
N VAL A 257 0.98 0.45 8.35
CA VAL A 257 0.00 0.57 7.26
C VAL A 257 -0.89 -0.66 7.24
N VAL A 258 -2.17 -0.52 6.93
CA VAL A 258 -3.12 -1.63 6.78
C VAL A 258 -3.37 -1.91 5.31
N PHE A 259 -3.28 -3.17 4.91
CA PHE A 259 -3.62 -3.58 3.55
C PHE A 259 -5.09 -3.98 3.47
N VAL A 260 -5.81 -3.37 2.54
CA VAL A 260 -7.20 -3.68 2.21
C VAL A 260 -7.22 -4.24 0.81
N VAL A 261 -7.51 -5.54 0.68
CA VAL A 261 -7.25 -6.29 -0.55
C VAL A 261 -8.56 -6.66 -1.23
N LEU A 262 -8.70 -6.27 -2.49
CA LEU A 262 -9.72 -6.79 -3.40
C LEU A 262 -9.26 -8.12 -4.01
N GLU A 263 -10.22 -8.97 -4.36
CA GLU A 263 -9.93 -10.29 -4.94
C GLU A 263 -8.96 -11.10 -4.08
N TYR A 264 -9.12 -11.00 -2.77
CA TYR A 264 -8.28 -11.68 -1.79
C TYR A 264 -8.43 -13.20 -1.89
N HIS A 265 -7.29 -13.89 -1.94
CA HIS A 265 -7.25 -15.34 -1.96
C HIS A 265 -6.34 -15.92 -0.87
N TYR A 266 -6.82 -16.92 -0.13
CA TYR A 266 -6.04 -17.58 0.92
C TYR A 266 -4.75 -18.23 0.40
N TRP A 267 -4.74 -18.73 -0.84
CA TRP A 267 -3.52 -19.31 -1.44
C TRP A 267 -2.45 -18.22 -1.68
N TRP A 268 -2.86 -17.00 -2.01
CA TRP A 268 -1.97 -15.86 -2.20
C TRP A 268 -1.33 -15.46 -0.87
N LEU A 269 -2.12 -15.35 0.20
CA LEU A 269 -1.59 -15.13 1.53
C LEU A 269 -0.66 -16.27 1.97
N GLY A 270 -1.00 -17.52 1.68
CA GLY A 270 -0.15 -18.67 2.01
C GLY A 270 1.21 -18.64 1.31
N ARG A 271 1.27 -18.10 0.08
CA ARG A 271 2.50 -17.99 -0.71
C ARG A 271 3.36 -16.78 -0.32
N TYR A 272 2.73 -15.62 -0.10
CA TYR A 272 3.44 -14.34 0.08
C TYR A 272 3.32 -13.75 1.48
N GLY A 273 2.66 -14.44 2.41
CA GLY A 273 2.43 -13.97 3.78
C GLY A 273 3.69 -13.50 4.49
N ALA A 274 4.80 -14.22 4.35
CA ALA A 274 6.08 -13.83 4.95
C ALA A 274 6.66 -12.51 4.39
N VAL A 275 6.38 -12.19 3.12
CA VAL A 275 6.76 -10.91 2.51
C VAL A 275 5.84 -9.81 3.03
N LEU A 276 4.53 -10.05 3.03
CA LEU A 276 3.52 -9.11 3.51
C LEU A 276 3.70 -8.81 5.01
N GLU A 277 4.19 -9.77 5.80
CA GLU A 277 4.62 -9.62 7.20
C GLU A 277 5.75 -8.63 7.42
N ARG A 278 6.54 -8.34 6.39
CA ARG A 278 7.57 -7.30 6.45
C ARG A 278 7.07 -5.92 6.07
N LEU A 279 5.92 -5.84 5.38
CA LEU A 279 5.39 -4.58 4.85
C LEU A 279 4.26 -3.99 5.71
N THR A 280 3.60 -4.80 6.54
CA THR A 280 2.57 -4.32 7.48
C THR A 280 2.72 -4.98 8.86
N ASN A 281 2.40 -4.26 9.93
CA ASN A 281 2.28 -4.78 11.30
C ASN A 281 0.83 -5.15 11.64
N TYR A 282 -0.10 -5.03 10.68
CA TYR A 282 -1.53 -5.20 10.88
C TYR A 282 -2.04 -6.42 10.13
N LYS A 283 -3.22 -6.91 10.54
CA LYS A 283 -3.93 -7.94 9.77
C LYS A 283 -4.38 -7.35 8.45
N ILE A 284 -4.23 -8.15 7.38
CA ILE A 284 -4.75 -7.80 6.06
C ILE A 284 -6.27 -7.91 6.10
N VAL A 285 -6.95 -6.91 5.54
CA VAL A 285 -8.40 -6.84 5.44
C VAL A 285 -8.79 -7.38 4.06
N ASP A 286 -9.63 -8.40 4.04
CA ASP A 286 -10.29 -8.88 2.83
C ASP A 286 -11.50 -7.96 2.55
N PHE A 287 -11.40 -7.12 1.53
CA PHE A 287 -12.39 -6.07 1.31
C PHE A 287 -13.77 -6.62 0.92
N ARG A 288 -13.83 -7.84 0.36
CA ARG A 288 -15.08 -8.46 -0.08
C ARG A 288 -15.77 -9.21 1.05
N TYR A 289 -15.01 -9.92 1.87
CA TYR A 289 -15.56 -10.81 2.89
C TYR A 289 -15.60 -10.19 4.30
N ASP A 290 -14.71 -9.25 4.63
CA ASP A 290 -14.80 -8.53 5.90
C ASP A 290 -15.93 -7.49 5.83
N ARG A 291 -17.06 -7.81 6.46
CA ARG A 291 -18.26 -6.96 6.45
C ARG A 291 -18.18 -5.75 7.38
N ARG A 292 -17.10 -5.61 8.14
CA ARG A 292 -16.91 -4.50 9.09
C ARG A 292 -16.53 -3.22 8.37
N VAL A 293 -17.04 -2.10 8.87
CA VAL A 293 -16.62 -0.76 8.44
C VAL A 293 -15.31 -0.42 9.13
N HIS A 294 -14.23 -0.35 8.35
CA HIS A 294 -12.91 0.07 8.80
C HIS A 294 -12.74 1.57 8.59
N CYS A 295 -12.28 2.27 9.63
CA CYS A 295 -12.09 3.72 9.63
C CYS A 295 -10.62 4.09 9.78
N PHE A 296 -10.19 5.02 8.94
CA PHE A 296 -8.82 5.51 8.81
C PHE A 296 -8.83 7.05 8.77
N ASP A 297 -7.71 7.66 9.13
CA ASP A 297 -7.45 9.09 8.91
C ASP A 297 -6.78 9.37 7.55
N GLU A 298 -6.23 8.34 6.93
CA GLU A 298 -5.52 8.39 5.65
C GLU A 298 -5.73 7.09 4.87
N MET A 299 -5.93 7.19 3.56
CA MET A 299 -6.08 6.03 2.68
C MET A 299 -5.52 6.31 1.29
N ILE A 300 -4.80 5.34 0.75
CA ILE A 300 -4.31 5.30 -0.63
C ILE A 300 -5.09 4.21 -1.36
N VAL A 301 -5.72 4.55 -2.48
CA VAL A 301 -6.45 3.60 -3.33
C VAL A 301 -5.71 3.45 -4.65
N GLY A 302 -5.16 2.27 -4.91
CA GLY A 302 -4.23 2.02 -6.01
C GLY A 302 -2.79 1.86 -5.53
N LEU A 303 -1.93 1.41 -6.45
CA LEU A 303 -0.51 1.20 -6.20
C LEU A 303 0.33 2.10 -7.12
N ARG A 304 1.39 2.69 -6.54
CA ARG A 304 2.43 3.40 -7.28
C ARG A 304 3.35 2.39 -7.95
N ILE A 305 3.85 2.72 -9.14
CA ILE A 305 4.80 1.88 -9.89
C ILE A 305 5.81 2.78 -10.60
N HIS A 306 7.09 2.43 -10.54
CA HIS A 306 8.18 3.18 -11.19
C HIS A 306 8.49 2.64 -12.60
N GLY A 307 8.11 1.39 -12.84
CA GLY A 307 8.36 0.66 -14.08
C GLY A 307 8.13 -0.83 -13.87
N GLU A 308 8.28 -1.62 -14.93
CA GLU A 308 8.14 -3.07 -14.85
C GLU A 308 9.32 -3.68 -14.11
N LEU A 309 9.06 -4.28 -12.94
CA LEU A 309 10.09 -4.85 -12.06
C LEU A 309 11.18 -3.84 -11.61
N VAL A 310 10.85 -2.54 -11.55
CA VAL A 310 11.79 -1.48 -11.17
C VAL A 310 11.40 -0.83 -9.85
N VAL A 311 12.38 -0.67 -8.96
CA VAL A 311 12.33 0.27 -7.83
C VAL A 311 13.38 1.34 -8.08
N ASP A 312 12.98 2.49 -8.61
CA ASP A 312 13.87 3.66 -8.73
C ASP A 312 14.01 4.36 -7.36
N PRO A 313 15.21 4.37 -6.73
CA PRO A 313 15.43 5.05 -5.46
C PRO A 313 15.19 6.55 -5.51
N LYS A 314 15.33 7.19 -6.68
CA LYS A 314 15.11 8.64 -6.84
C LYS A 314 13.63 9.03 -6.78
N LEU A 315 12.73 8.07 -6.98
CA LEU A 315 11.27 8.26 -6.93
C LEU A 315 10.68 7.76 -5.60
N MET A 316 11.50 7.17 -4.74
CA MET A 316 11.09 6.79 -3.39
C MET A 316 10.98 8.03 -2.49
N PRO A 317 9.98 8.10 -1.61
CA PRO A 317 9.90 9.13 -0.58
C PRO A 317 11.12 9.08 0.36
N ASN A 318 11.60 10.25 0.77
CA ASN A 318 12.69 10.40 1.75
C ASN A 318 12.22 10.10 3.17
#